data_AF-A0A0I6IXX0-F1
#
_entry.id   AF-A0A0I6IXX0-F1
#
_cell.length_a   1.000
_cell.length_b   1.000
_cell.length_c   1.000
_cell.angle_alpha   90.00
_cell.angle_beta   90.00
_cell.angle_gamma   90.00
#
_symmetry.space_group_name_H-M   'P 1'
#
loop_
_entity.id
_entity.type
_entity.pdbx_description
1 polymer ?
#
loop_
_entity_poly.entity_id
_entity_poly.type
_entity_poly.pdbx_seq_one_letter_code
_entity_poly.pdbx_strand_id
1 'polypeptide(L)'
;MSYKVIRPFKDLRDPKKHCYKVGDNYPRVKHKLDKEFAETLLNGANSAGSIFLMNVEDKDMSKDDTLTTEVEKEETKVVDGKPEEGDEE
;
A
#
# COMPACT_ATOMS: atom_id res chain seq x y z
N MET A 1 -11.96 -10.47 -11.43
CA MET A 1 -11.30 -9.36 -10.75
C MET A 1 -9.81 -9.63 -10.61
N SER A 2 -9.05 -8.99 -11.49
CA SER A 2 -7.58 -8.91 -11.42
C SER A 2 -7.22 -7.43 -11.36
N TYR A 3 -6.26 -7.09 -10.53
CA TYR A 3 -5.84 -5.70 -10.35
C TYR A 3 -4.48 -5.47 -11.00
N LYS A 4 -4.29 -4.25 -11.51
CA LYS A 4 -3.02 -3.74 -12.03
C LYS A 4 -2.39 -2.85 -10.97
N VAL A 5 -1.12 -3.07 -10.68
CA VAL A 5 -0.38 -2.20 -9.77
C VAL A 5 -0.04 -0.90 -10.51
N ILE A 6 -0.43 0.25 -9.96
CA ILE A 6 -0.15 1.57 -10.54
C ILE A 6 0.89 2.36 -9.74
N ARG A 7 1.11 1.98 -8.48
CA ARG A 7 2.22 2.47 -7.66
C ARG A 7 2.95 1.31 -6.99
N PRO A 8 4.28 1.39 -6.85
CA PRO A 8 5.05 0.34 -6.20
C PRO A 8 4.68 0.28 -4.71
N PHE A 9 4.44 -0.92 -4.20
CA PHE A 9 4.20 -1.16 -2.78
C PHE A 9 4.78 -2.48 -2.35
N LYS A 10 4.97 -2.62 -1.04
CA LYS A 10 5.43 -3.85 -0.42
C LYS A 10 4.25 -4.51 0.27
N ASP A 11 3.92 -5.73 -0.13
CA ASP A 11 2.88 -6.49 0.54
C ASP A 11 3.47 -7.14 1.80
N LEU A 12 3.21 -6.53 2.95
CA LEU A 12 3.68 -7.01 4.24
C LEU A 12 2.94 -8.27 4.72
N ARG A 13 1.83 -8.62 4.07
CA ARG A 13 1.00 -9.78 4.43
C ARG A 13 1.44 -11.03 3.67
N ASP A 14 2.17 -10.85 2.56
CA ASP A 14 2.88 -11.94 1.94
C ASP A 14 4.09 -12.35 2.81
N PRO A 15 4.28 -13.65 3.11
CA PRO A 15 5.40 -14.11 3.92
C PRO A 15 6.77 -13.84 3.29
N LYS A 16 6.83 -13.67 1.96
CA LYS A 16 8.05 -13.29 1.23
C LYS A 16 8.18 -11.77 1.10
N LYS A 17 7.27 -11.01 1.71
CA LYS A 17 7.23 -9.55 1.71
C LYS A 17 7.42 -8.98 0.30
N HIS A 18 6.62 -9.50 -0.63
CA HIS A 18 6.80 -9.24 -2.04
C HIS A 18 6.68 -7.74 -2.37
N CYS A 19 7.64 -7.22 -3.14
CA CYS A 19 7.62 -5.85 -3.63
C CYS A 19 7.00 -5.84 -5.03
N TYR A 20 5.79 -5.31 -5.13
CA TYR A 20 5.09 -5.10 -6.39
C TYR A 20 5.58 -3.81 -7.07
N LYS A 21 5.74 -3.84 -8.38
CA LYS A 21 6.11 -2.68 -9.20
C LYS A 21 4.93 -2.25 -10.06
N VAL A 22 5.02 -1.02 -10.57
CA VAL A 22 4.03 -0.50 -11.52
C VAL A 22 3.94 -1.45 -12.73
N GLY A 23 2.72 -1.85 -13.07
CA GLY A 23 2.41 -2.77 -14.15
C GLY A 23 2.26 -4.24 -13.73
N ASP A 24 2.67 -4.61 -12.51
CA ASP A 24 2.47 -5.96 -11.97
C ASP A 24 0.99 -6.31 -11.84
N ASN A 25 0.69 -7.61 -11.85
CA ASN A 25 -0.66 -8.14 -11.62
C ASN A 25 -0.80 -8.53 -10.15
N TYR A 26 -1.88 -8.05 -9.52
CA TYR A 26 -2.24 -8.38 -8.15
C TYR A 26 -3.57 -9.16 -8.12
N PRO A 27 -3.66 -10.25 -7.33
CA PRO A 27 -2.63 -10.81 -6.45
C PRO A 27 -1.61 -11.66 -7.23
N ARG A 28 -0.46 -11.98 -6.60
CA ARG A 28 0.55 -12.88 -7.18
C ARG A 28 -0.05 -14.26 -7.50
N VAL A 29 0.44 -14.88 -8.57
CA VAL A 29 0.03 -16.24 -8.97
C VAL A 29 0.21 -17.21 -7.79
N LYS A 30 -0.86 -17.94 -7.43
CA LYS A 30 -0.97 -18.84 -6.27
C LYS A 30 -0.99 -18.16 -4.87
N HIS A 31 -1.18 -16.84 -4.80
CA HIS A 31 -1.45 -16.14 -3.55
C HIS A 31 -2.95 -15.88 -3.39
N LYS A 32 -3.45 -15.88 -2.14
CA LYS A 32 -4.87 -15.66 -1.86
C LYS A 32 -5.20 -14.18 -2.04
N LEU A 33 -6.21 -13.87 -2.85
CA LEU A 33 -6.71 -12.49 -2.95
C LEU A 33 -7.42 -12.13 -1.65
N ASP A 34 -6.91 -11.13 -0.96
CA ASP A 34 -7.52 -10.60 0.25
C ASP A 34 -8.36 -9.38 -0.12
N LYS A 35 -9.67 -9.57 -0.23
CA LYS A 35 -10.57 -8.57 -0.84
C LYS A 35 -10.57 -7.24 -0.10
N GLU A 36 -10.73 -7.27 1.23
CA GLU A 36 -10.77 -6.05 2.04
C GLU A 36 -9.52 -5.20 1.86
N PHE A 37 -8.34 -5.82 1.75
CA PHE A 37 -7.11 -5.08 1.51
C PHE A 37 -6.87 -4.71 0.06
N ALA A 38 -7.29 -5.56 -0.89
CA ALA A 38 -7.29 -5.16 -2.28
C ALA A 38 -8.13 -3.88 -2.45
N GLU A 39 -9.27 -3.79 -1.74
CA GLU A 39 -10.09 -2.58 -1.66
C GLU A 39 -9.33 -1.41 -1.01
N THR A 40 -8.64 -1.60 0.13
CA THR A 40 -7.84 -0.50 0.74
C THR A 40 -6.71 0.02 -0.16
N LEU A 41 -6.16 -0.83 -1.02
CA LEU A 41 -5.17 -0.43 -2.02
C LEU A 41 -5.80 0.18 -3.27
N LEU A 42 -7.03 -0.18 -3.61
CA LEU A 42 -7.79 0.34 -4.74
C LEU A 42 -8.41 1.71 -4.45
N ASN A 43 -8.91 1.94 -3.23
CA ASN A 43 -9.53 3.19 -2.81
C ASN A 43 -8.57 4.15 -2.10
N GLY A 44 -7.35 3.69 -1.76
CA GLY A 44 -6.37 4.48 -1.02
C GLY A 44 -6.63 4.58 0.48
N ALA A 45 -7.59 3.84 1.04
CA ALA A 45 -7.88 3.72 2.47
C ALA A 45 -6.83 2.85 3.21
N ASN A 46 -5.57 3.08 2.92
CA ASN A 46 -4.42 2.50 3.59
C ASN A 46 -3.63 3.59 4.32
N SER A 47 -2.70 3.22 5.19
CA SER A 47 -1.92 4.18 5.98
C SER A 47 -1.09 5.17 5.16
N ALA A 48 -0.86 4.90 3.87
CA ALA A 48 -0.17 5.83 2.96
C ALA A 48 -1.14 6.78 2.24
N GLY A 49 -2.46 6.65 2.43
CA GLY A 49 -3.48 7.50 1.83
C GLY A 49 -3.46 7.50 0.30
N SER A 50 -2.89 6.46 -0.32
CA SER A 50 -2.55 6.44 -1.74
C SER A 50 -3.14 5.23 -2.44
N ILE A 51 -3.59 5.43 -3.68
CA ILE A 51 -4.07 4.34 -4.53
C ILE A 51 -2.87 3.59 -5.12
N PHE A 52 -2.81 2.27 -4.89
CA PHE A 52 -1.75 1.38 -5.37
C PHE A 52 -2.21 0.41 -6.45
N LEU A 53 -3.49 0.07 -6.44
CA LEU A 53 -4.11 -0.84 -7.40
C LEU A 53 -5.11 -0.11 -8.27
N MET A 54 -5.31 -0.62 -9.48
CA MET A 54 -6.34 -0.21 -10.42
C MET A 54 -7.04 -1.44 -10.93
N ASN A 55 -8.37 -1.38 -11.05
CA ASN A 55 -9.13 -2.49 -11.61
C ASN A 55 -8.84 -2.61 -13.11
N VAL A 56 -8.52 -3.82 -13.57
CA VAL A 56 -8.26 -4.04 -15.01
C VAL A 56 -9.54 -3.94 -15.84
N GLU A 57 -10.70 -4.18 -15.21
CA GLU A 57 -12.03 -4.11 -15.83
C GLU A 57 -12.53 -2.66 -15.99
N ASP A 58 -12.05 -1.74 -15.15
CA ASP A 58 -12.37 -0.29 -15.22
C ASP A 58 -11.51 0.47 -16.26
N LYS A 59 -10.77 -0.24 -17.13
CA LYS A 59 -9.92 0.37 -18.18
C LYS A 59 -10.69 1.19 -19.22
N ASP A 60 -12.02 1.19 -19.19
CA ASP A 60 -12.88 1.98 -20.07
C ASP A 60 -13.27 3.35 -19.49
N MET A 61 -13.01 3.65 -18.22
CA MET A 61 -13.13 5.01 -17.68
C MET A 61 -11.86 5.82 -17.93
N SER A 62 -11.66 6.15 -19.20
CA SER A 62 -11.15 7.43 -19.71
C SER A 62 -10.43 8.36 -18.71
N LYS A 63 -9.13 8.57 -18.94
CA LYS A 63 -8.41 9.83 -18.66
C LYS A 63 -8.71 10.49 -17.32
N ASP A 64 -8.02 10.11 -16.25
CA ASP A 64 -7.85 11.05 -15.14
C ASP A 64 -6.38 11.08 -14.71
N ASP A 65 -5.69 11.99 -15.37
CA ASP A 65 -4.39 12.57 -15.07
C ASP A 65 -4.49 13.45 -13.81
N THR A 66 -5.06 12.92 -12.72
CA THR A 66 -5.34 13.67 -11.47
C THR A 66 -4.78 13.00 -10.21
N LEU A 67 -4.00 11.93 -10.35
CA LEU A 67 -3.29 11.30 -9.22
C LEU A 67 -1.88 11.88 -8.99
N THR A 68 -1.67 13.14 -9.37
CA THR A 68 -0.51 13.95 -9.01
C THR A 68 -0.93 15.14 -8.15
N THR A 69 -0.13 15.39 -7.11
CA THR A 69 -0.35 16.28 -5.95
C THR A 69 -1.20 15.52 -4.91
N GLU A 70 -0.65 15.00 -3.82
CA GLU A 70 -0.01 15.78 -2.76
C GLU A 70 1.20 15.03 -2.16
N VAL A 71 2.38 15.63 -2.27
CA VAL A 71 3.56 15.33 -1.44
C VAL A 71 3.59 16.42 -0.37
N GLU A 72 3.26 16.10 0.88
CA GLU A 72 3.80 16.81 2.04
C GLU A 72 3.68 15.85 3.24
N LYS A 73 4.76 15.14 3.58
CA LYS A 73 5.63 15.46 4.72
C LYS A 73 4.89 15.35 6.06
N GLU A 74 4.89 14.16 6.65
CA GLU A 74 4.97 14.06 8.10
C GLU A 74 6.11 13.10 8.48
N GLU A 75 7.28 13.72 8.60
CA GLU A 75 8.30 13.32 9.55
C GLU A 75 7.70 13.45 10.94
N THR A 76 7.19 12.35 11.52
CA THR A 76 7.08 12.25 12.98
C THR A 76 7.85 11.01 13.42
N LYS A 77 9.05 11.33 13.90
CA LYS A 77 9.99 10.47 14.60
C LYS A 77 9.25 9.47 15.49
N VAL A 78 9.64 8.20 15.34
CA VAL A 78 9.85 7.25 16.43
C VAL A 78 10.01 7.96 17.78
N VAL A 79 8.95 7.98 18.58
CA VAL A 79 9.10 8.14 20.03
C VAL A 79 9.64 6.80 20.51
N ASP A 80 10.94 6.81 20.79
CA ASP A 80 11.70 5.74 21.39
C ASP A 80 11.06 5.42 22.75
N GLY A 81 10.24 4.37 22.76
CA GLY A 81 9.83 3.71 23.99
C GLY A 81 11.00 2.89 24.51
N LYS A 82 11.85 3.51 25.34
CA LYS A 82 12.72 2.77 26.25
C LYS A 82 12.15 2.85 27.67
N PRO A 83 11.53 1.77 28.19
CA PRO A 83 11.43 1.58 29.62
C PRO A 83 12.79 1.07 30.15
N GLU A 84 12.98 1.17 31.47
CA GLU A 84 14.19 0.84 32.24
C GLU A 84 15.20 1.96 32.40
N GLU A 85 15.11 2.62 33.55
CA GLU A 85 16.19 2.52 34.54
C GLU A 85 15.57 2.52 35.94
N GLY A 86 15.70 1.39 36.64
CA GLY A 86 15.74 1.39 38.09
C GLY A 86 17.19 1.61 38.50
N ASP A 87 17.40 2.45 39.51
CA ASP A 87 18.58 2.55 40.38
C ASP A 87 18.10 3.51 41.50
N GLU A 88 17.66 3.00 42.65
CA GLU A 88 18.51 2.80 43.85
C GLU A 88 19.25 4.09 44.27
N GLU A 89 18.66 4.87 45.20
CA GLU A 89 19.27 5.25 46.49
C GLU A 89 18.21 5.79 47.47
#